data_AF-A0A3N6ALH0-F1
#
_entry.id   AF-A0A3N6ALH0-F1
#
_cell.length_a   1.000
_cell.length_b   1.000
_cell.length_c   1.000
_cell.angle_alpha   90.00
_cell.angle_beta   90.00
_cell.angle_gamma   90.00
#
_symmetry.space_group_name_H-M   'P 1'
#
loop_
_entity.id
_entity.type
_entity.pdbx_description
1 polymer ?
#
loop_
_entity_poly.entity_id
_entity_poly.type
_entity_poly.pdbx_seq_one_letter_code
_entity_poly.pdbx_strand_id
1 'polypeptide(L)' 'MQQNGSRKLFVNIAVRDLKKSMEFFSKLGFTFNPKFTDENAACMVVNDEAFVMLLSEQFFRTFTKR' A
#
# COMPACT_ATOMS: atom_id res chain seq x y z
N MET A 1 17.54 0.17 -29.27
CA MET A 1 17.73 0.38 -27.82
C MET A 1 16.34 0.50 -27.21
N GLN A 2 15.82 -0.57 -26.61
CA GLN A 2 14.50 -0.55 -26.00
C GLN A 2 14.67 0.09 -24.62
N GLN A 3 14.26 1.35 -24.48
CA GLN A 3 14.08 1.99 -23.18
C GLN A 3 12.91 1.25 -22.52
N ASN A 4 13.20 0.20 -21.73
CA ASN A 4 12.21 -0.34 -20.81
C ASN A 4 11.93 0.77 -19.79
N GLY A 5 10.87 1.56 -20.02
CA GLY A 5 10.48 2.61 -19.09
C GLY A 5 10.26 2.00 -17.72
N SER A 6 11.06 2.43 -16.73
CA SER A 6 10.89 2.05 -15.33
C SER A 6 9.44 2.35 -14.94
N ARG A 7 8.66 1.28 -14.74
CA ARG A 7 7.25 1.36 -14.39
C ARG A 7 7.17 1.13 -12.90
N LYS A 8 6.81 2.17 -12.16
CA LYS A 8 6.52 2.03 -10.75
C LYS A 8 5.25 1.21 -10.56
N LEU A 9 5.32 0.17 -9.75
CA LEU A 9 4.19 -0.69 -9.41
C LEU A 9 3.50 -0.13 -8.17
N PHE A 10 2.21 0.18 -8.31
CA PHE A 10 1.35 0.57 -7.20
C PHE A 10 0.19 -0.40 -7.09
N VAL A 11 0.11 -1.13 -5.98
CA VAL A 11 -0.96 -2.10 -5.73
C VAL A 11 -1.84 -1.58 -4.59
N ASN A 12 -3.12 -1.37 -4.84
CA ASN A 12 -4.09 -1.04 -3.79
C ASN A 12 -4.80 -2.32 -3.35
N ILE A 13 -4.74 -2.63 -2.06
CA ILE A 13 -5.44 -3.77 -1.46
C ILE A 13 -6.37 -3.29 -0.35
N ALA A 14 -7.60 -3.79 -0.36
CA ALA A 14 -8.54 -3.56 0.73
C ALA A 14 -8.20 -4.50 1.91
N VAL A 15 -8.08 -3.93 3.10
CA VAL A 15 -7.86 -4.67 4.35
C VAL A 15 -8.96 -4.36 5.35
N ARG A 16 -9.40 -5.40 6.06
CA ARG A 16 -10.43 -5.28 7.10
C ARG A 16 -9.95 -4.52 8.33
N ASP A 17 -8.67 -4.71 8.71
CA ASP A 17 -8.04 -4.06 9.86
C ASP A 17 -6.64 -3.60 9.45
N LEU A 18 -6.48 -2.29 9.32
CA LEU A 18 -5.23 -1.68 8.88
C LEU A 18 -4.10 -1.94 9.86
N LYS A 19 -4.38 -1.81 11.17
CA LYS A 19 -3.38 -1.93 12.23
C LYS A 19 -2.82 -3.35 12.30
N LYS A 20 -3.69 -4.37 12.23
CA LYS A 20 -3.25 -5.79 12.19
C LYS A 20 -2.45 -6.10 10.93
N SER A 21 -2.85 -5.54 9.80
CA SER A 21 -2.15 -5.73 8.53
C SER A 21 -0.76 -5.09 8.60
N MET A 22 -0.65 -3.85 9.07
CA MET A 22 0.63 -3.17 9.27
C MET A 22 1.54 -3.94 10.23
N GLU A 23 1.01 -4.46 11.33
CA GLU A 23 1.79 -5.26 12.29
C GLU A 23 2.32 -6.55 11.65
N PHE A 24 1.48 -7.25 10.89
CA PHE A 24 1.86 -8.45 10.15
C PHE A 24 3.01 -8.18 9.17
N PHE A 25 2.87 -7.16 8.32
CA PHE A 25 3.89 -6.82 7.33
C PHE A 25 5.14 -6.21 7.97
N SER A 26 5.02 -5.45 9.07
CA SER A 26 6.17 -4.98 9.83
C SER A 26 6.98 -6.15 10.41
N LYS A 27 6.30 -7.19 10.92
CA LYS A 27 6.96 -8.43 11.40
C LYS A 27 7.65 -9.21 10.29
N LEU A 28 7.21 -9.07 9.05
CA LEU A 28 7.89 -9.63 7.87
C LEU A 28 9.11 -8.79 7.43
N GLY A 29 9.35 -7.65 8.04
CA GLY A 29 10.46 -6.74 7.71
C GLY A 29 10.13 -5.67 6.68
N PHE A 30 8.85 -5.52 6.29
CA PHE A 30 8.46 -4.41 5.42
C PHE A 30 8.43 -3.09 6.19
N THR A 31 8.72 -2.01 5.46
CA THR A 31 8.68 -0.65 5.99
C THR A 31 7.48 0.10 5.45
N PHE A 32 7.00 1.05 6.25
CA PHE A 32 5.88 1.89 5.89
C PHE A 32 6.35 3.32 5.72
N ASN A 33 5.82 4.00 4.72
CA ASN A 33 6.09 5.42 4.52
C ASN A 33 5.13 6.24 5.41
N PRO A 34 5.61 6.90 6.48
CA PRO A 34 4.76 7.63 7.42
C PRO A 34 4.06 8.84 6.77
N LYS A 35 4.57 9.34 5.63
CA LYS A 35 3.90 10.43 4.89
C LYS A 35 2.61 10.00 4.19
N PHE A 36 2.46 8.70 3.94
CA PHE A 36 1.30 8.10 3.27
C PHE A 36 0.68 7.00 4.15
N THR A 37 0.81 7.16 5.47
CA THR A 37 0.23 6.26 6.45
C THR A 37 -0.61 7.08 7.43
N ASP A 38 -1.90 6.80 7.46
CA ASP A 38 -2.88 7.36 8.38
C ASP A 38 -3.78 6.23 8.94
N GLU A 39 -4.90 6.57 9.56
CA GLU A 39 -5.83 5.58 10.14
C GLU A 39 -6.63 4.81 9.08
N ASN A 40 -6.71 5.33 7.85
CA ASN A 40 -7.51 4.80 6.75
C ASN A 40 -6.67 4.07 5.70
N ALA A 41 -5.39 4.41 5.56
CA ALA A 41 -4.48 3.87 4.56
C ALA A 41 -3.04 3.77 5.08
N ALA A 42 -2.30 2.76 4.65
CA ALA A 42 -0.87 2.62 4.91
C ALA A 42 -0.10 2.30 3.63
N CYS A 43 0.99 3.02 3.40
CA CYS A 43 1.85 2.83 2.25
C CYS A 43 3.03 1.94 2.63
N MET A 44 3.01 0.68 2.18
CA MET A 44 4.10 -0.26 2.35
C MET A 44 5.09 -0.14 1.19
N VAL A 45 6.36 0.04 1.54
CA VAL A 45 7.46 0.12 0.57
C VAL A 45 8.07 -1.27 0.42
N VAL A 46 7.98 -1.83 -0.80
CA VAL A 46 8.60 -3.12 -1.13
C VAL A 46 10.03 -2.89 -1.66
N ASN A 47 10.19 -1.92 -2.56
CA ASN A 47 11.47 -1.40 -3.04
C ASN A 47 11.27 0.00 -3.69
N ASP A 48 12.30 0.58 -4.28
CA ASP A 48 12.24 1.93 -4.89
C ASP A 48 11.25 2.06 -6.06
N GLU A 49 10.87 0.94 -6.67
CA GLU A 49 9.96 0.88 -7.81
C GLU A 49 8.60 0.27 -7.48
N ALA A 50 8.38 -0.31 -6.30
CA ALA A 50 7.17 -1.04 -5.94
C ALA A 50 6.62 -0.65 -4.57
N PHE A 51 5.35 -0.27 -4.57
CA PHE A 51 4.61 0.21 -3.41
C PHE A 51 3.26 -0.49 -3.31
N VAL A 52 2.87 -0.86 -2.08
CA VAL A 52 1.58 -1.47 -1.80
C VAL A 52 0.82 -0.56 -0.85
N MET A 53 -0.33 -0.08 -1.29
CA MET A 53 -1.24 0.73 -0.51
C MET A 53 -2.28 -0.19 0.14
N LEU A 54 -2.19 -0.33 1.46
CA LEU A 54 -3.20 -1.01 2.27
C LEU A 54 -4.28 0.01 2.60
N LEU A 55 -5.50 -0.21 2.14
CA LEU A 55 -6.62 0.69 2.33
C LEU A 55 -7.66 -0.01 3.22
N SER A 56 -8.19 0.68 4.23
CA SER A 56 -9.33 0.15 4.99
C SER A 56 -10.50 -0.13 4.04
N GLU A 57 -11.30 -1.16 4.30
CA GLU A 57 -12.47 -1.45 3.45
C GLU A 57 -13.40 -0.24 3.29
N GLN A 58 -13.54 0.57 4.33
CA GLN A 58 -14.36 1.78 4.31
C GLN A 58 -13.77 2.84 3.37
N PHE A 59 -12.45 3.03 3.39
CA PHE A 59 -11.77 3.96 2.51
C PHE A 59 -11.72 3.44 1.06
N PHE A 60 -11.48 2.14 0.87
CA PHE A 60 -11.48 1.49 -0.44
C PHE A 60 -12.83 1.66 -1.17
N ARG A 61 -13.95 1.59 -0.44
CA ARG A 61 -15.29 1.84 -1.00
C ARG A 61 -15.45 3.24 -1.61
N THR A 62 -14.67 4.23 -1.17
CA THR A 62 -14.70 5.58 -1.75
C THR A 62 -14.00 5.65 -3.11
N PHE A 63 -13.06 4.74 -3.40
CA PHE A 63 -12.32 4.68 -4.67
C PHE A 63 -13.12 3.99 -5.78
N THR A 64 -14.01 3.07 -5.43
CA THR A 64 -14.87 2.38 -6.39
C THR A 64 -16.29 2.94 -6.32
N LYS A 65 -16.66 3.78 -7.30
CA LYS A 65 -18.07 4.08 -7.57
C LYS A 65 -18.69 2.84 -8.24
N ARG A 66 -19.48 2.10 -7.49
CA ARG A 66 -20.51 1.21 -8.06
C ARG A 66 -21.85 1.91 -8.00
#